data_AF-A0A7C5Q7H7-F1
#
_entry.id   AF-A0A7C5Q7H7-F1
#
_cell.length_a   1.000
_cell.length_b   1.000
_cell.length_c   1.000
_cell.angle_alpha   90.00
_cell.angle_beta   90.00
_cell.angle_gamma   90.00
#
_symmetry.space_group_name_H-M   'P 1'
#
loop_
_entity.id
_entity.type
_entity.pdbx_description
1 polymer ?
#
loop_
_entity_poly.entity_id
_entity_poly.type
_entity_poly.pdbx_seq_one_letter_code
_entity_poly.pdbx_strand_id
1 'polypeptide(L)'
;MKQGMGVMGLQLDRDGLDYIYYGAVAAAGAALFIMISMVAAASIAGVVMGVLGGLAELAAGALWVVGFGRYRAYYRAAMGYGPPVQQVTFPGPAPPPPPPPPTQTMVDQP
;
A
#
# COMPACT_ATOMS: atom_id res chain seq x y z
N MET A 1 -29.58 -4.95 12.03
CA MET A 1 -28.21 -4.61 12.44
C MET A 1 -27.32 -4.75 11.21
N LYS A 2 -27.09 -3.63 10.49
CA LYS A 2 -26.27 -3.61 9.27
C LYS A 2 -24.82 -3.49 9.69
N GLN A 3 -24.11 -4.61 9.62
CA GLN A 3 -22.67 -4.69 9.79
C GLN A 3 -22.02 -3.77 8.74
N GLY A 4 -21.29 -2.76 9.22
CA GLY A 4 -20.60 -1.79 8.37
C GLY A 4 -19.47 -2.45 7.60
N MET A 5 -19.78 -2.96 6.41
CA MET A 5 -18.81 -3.25 5.34
C MET A 5 -18.55 -1.96 4.55
N GLY A 6 -18.00 -0.96 5.22
CA GLY A 6 -17.58 0.27 4.58
C GLY A 6 -16.39 0.82 5.33
N VAL A 7 -15.33 1.18 4.60
CA VAL A 7 -14.14 1.88 5.10
C VAL A 7 -13.04 1.00 5.75
N MET A 8 -12.73 -0.16 5.17
CA MET A 8 -11.39 -0.76 5.32
C MET A 8 -10.43 -0.40 4.16
N GLY A 9 -10.87 0.42 3.20
CA GLY A 9 -10.12 0.76 1.98
C GLY A 9 -9.73 2.24 1.82
N LEU A 10 -9.92 3.07 2.84
CA LEU A 10 -9.71 4.52 2.78
C LEU A 10 -9.02 5.08 4.05
N GLN A 11 -8.22 4.27 4.74
CA GLN A 11 -7.13 4.82 5.54
C GLN A 11 -6.06 5.31 4.56
N LEU A 12 -6.30 6.47 3.93
CA LEU A 12 -5.24 7.35 3.44
C LEU A 12 -4.54 7.95 4.69
N ASP A 13 -4.12 7.07 5.60
CA ASP A 13 -3.60 7.46 6.89
C ASP A 13 -2.24 8.14 6.70
N ARG A 14 -1.83 8.87 7.74
CA ARG A 14 -0.55 9.55 7.85
C ARG A 14 0.67 8.63 7.63
N ASP A 15 0.48 7.34 7.41
CA ASP A 15 1.42 6.31 6.96
C ASP A 15 2.55 6.85 6.06
N GLY A 16 2.23 7.69 5.07
CA GLY A 16 3.24 8.25 4.17
C GLY A 16 4.34 9.05 4.89
N LEU A 17 3.95 9.79 5.93
CA LEU A 17 4.87 10.60 6.74
C LEU A 17 5.72 9.72 7.67
N ASP A 18 5.16 8.62 8.16
CA ASP A 18 5.89 7.65 8.98
C ASP A 18 7.00 6.96 8.16
N TYR A 19 6.71 6.54 6.92
CA TYR A 19 7.73 5.99 6.02
C TYR A 19 8.85 6.99 5.73
N ILE A 20 8.54 8.27 5.55
CA ILE A 20 9.56 9.31 5.37
C ILE A 20 10.41 9.44 6.64
N TYR A 21 9.79 9.42 7.82
CA TYR A 21 10.50 9.47 9.09
C TYR A 21 11.45 8.27 9.29
N TYR A 22 10.97 7.05 9.07
CA TYR A 22 11.82 5.85 9.13
C TYR A 22 12.90 5.85 8.05
N GLY A 23 12.61 6.39 6.87
CA GLY A 23 13.61 6.60 5.82
C GLY A 23 14.72 7.57 6.25
N ALA A 24 14.38 8.66 6.95
CA ALA A 24 15.36 9.60 7.49
C ALA A 24 16.23 8.97 8.59
N VAL A 25 15.64 8.16 9.48
CA VAL A 25 16.39 7.41 10.50
C VAL A 25 17.33 6.39 9.84
N ALA A 26 16.86 5.67 8.82
CA ALA A 26 17.66 4.73 8.06
C ALA A 26 18.83 5.44 7.34
N ALA A 27 18.61 6.62 6.76
CA ALA A 27 19.65 7.43 6.12
C ALA A 27 20.72 7.88 7.13
N ALA A 28 20.30 8.31 8.33
CA ALA A 28 21.24 8.69 9.39
C ALA A 28 22.08 7.48 9.86
N GLY A 29 21.45 6.31 10.02
CA GLY A 29 22.15 5.07 10.34
C GLY A 29 23.12 4.66 9.22
N ALA A 30 22.71 4.79 7.97
CA ALA A 30 23.54 4.49 6.80
C ALA A 30 24.79 5.38 6.74
N ALA A 31 24.62 6.69 6.94
CA ALA A 31 25.73 7.64 6.99
C ALA A 31 26.72 7.30 8.11
N LEU A 32 26.23 6.86 9.28
CA LEU A 32 27.09 6.41 10.37
C LEU A 32 27.90 5.18 9.97
N PHE A 33 27.27 4.17 9.36
CA PHE A 33 27.97 2.97 8.88
C PHE A 33 29.02 3.30 7.81
N ILE A 34 28.70 4.20 6.88
CA ILE A 34 29.63 4.66 5.86
C ILE A 34 30.81 5.40 6.51
N MET A 35 30.55 6.28 7.49
CA MET A 35 31.62 6.96 8.23
C MET A 35 32.53 5.96 8.94
N ILE A 36 31.97 4.94 9.60
CA ILE A 36 32.76 3.89 10.25
C ILE A 36 33.58 3.12 9.20
N SER A 37 33.01 2.84 8.04
CA SER A 37 33.73 2.16 6.96
C SER A 37 34.96 2.95 6.49
N MET A 38 34.86 4.27 6.40
CA MET A 38 35.98 5.15 6.04
C MET A 38 37.08 5.13 7.10
N VAL A 39 36.71 5.11 8.38
CA VAL A 39 37.68 5.03 9.50
C VAL A 39 38.37 3.67 9.55
N ALA A 40 37.63 2.59 9.32
CA ALA A 40 38.15 1.23 9.35
C ALA A 40 38.95 0.84 8.09
N ALA A 41 38.96 1.70 7.05
CA ALA A 41 39.72 1.55 5.81
C ALA A 41 39.55 0.16 5.16
N ALA A 42 40.55 -0.33 4.41
CA ALA A 42 40.52 -1.60 3.67
C ALA A 42 40.49 -2.87 4.54
N SER A 43 40.13 -2.75 5.83
CA SER A 43 39.90 -3.90 6.69
C SER A 43 38.57 -4.59 6.35
N ILE A 44 38.46 -5.87 6.70
CA ILE A 44 37.21 -6.63 6.57
C ILE A 44 36.07 -5.93 7.31
N ALA A 45 36.35 -5.37 8.50
CA ALA A 45 35.37 -4.60 9.26
C ALA A 45 34.88 -3.37 8.49
N GLY A 46 35.79 -2.64 7.81
CA GLY A 46 35.42 -1.53 6.95
C GLY A 46 34.53 -1.94 5.78
N VAL A 47 34.85 -3.05 5.11
CA VAL A 47 34.03 -3.59 4.01
C VAL A 47 32.63 -3.96 4.50
N VAL A 48 32.51 -4.68 5.63
CA VAL A 48 31.21 -5.06 6.20
C VAL A 48 30.38 -3.82 6.54
N MET A 49 30.98 -2.84 7.21
CA MET A 49 30.27 -1.60 7.53
C MET A 49 29.87 -0.81 6.28
N GLY A 50 30.70 -0.80 5.23
CA GLY A 50 30.36 -0.18 3.95
C GLY A 50 29.15 -0.85 3.27
N VAL A 51 29.09 -2.19 3.27
CA VAL A 51 27.94 -2.95 2.74
C VAL A 51 26.68 -2.67 3.55
N LEU A 52 26.77 -2.71 4.88
CA LEU A 52 25.62 -2.41 5.75
C LEU A 52 25.12 -0.98 5.55
N GLY A 53 26.04 -0.02 5.42
CA GLY A 53 25.71 1.38 5.10
C GLY A 53 25.01 1.50 3.75
N GLY A 54 25.54 0.89 2.69
CA GLY A 54 24.92 0.92 1.37
C GLY A 54 23.52 0.27 1.33
N LEU A 55 23.32 -0.86 2.02
CA LEU A 55 22.01 -1.48 2.15
C LEU A 55 21.03 -0.59 2.93
N ALA A 56 21.51 0.08 3.98
CA ALA A 56 20.71 1.02 4.75
C ALA A 56 20.32 2.26 3.94
N GLU A 57 21.20 2.81 3.09
CA GLU A 57 20.85 3.90 2.17
C GLU A 57 19.79 3.47 1.15
N LEU A 58 19.90 2.24 0.63
CA LEU A 58 18.92 1.71 -0.31
C LEU A 58 17.54 1.56 0.35
N ALA A 59 17.51 1.06 1.58
CA ALA A 59 16.29 0.99 2.38
C ALA A 59 15.72 2.39 2.67
N ALA A 60 16.58 3.36 3.02
CA ALA A 60 16.19 4.74 3.25
C ALA A 60 15.54 5.37 2.02
N GLY A 61 16.16 5.20 0.85
CA GLY A 61 15.62 5.66 -0.43
C GLY A 61 14.27 5.02 -0.77
N ALA A 62 14.14 3.70 -0.58
CA ALA A 62 12.88 2.99 -0.83
C ALA A 62 11.75 3.50 0.07
N LEU A 63 12.02 3.67 1.37
CA LEU A 63 11.06 4.23 2.33
C LEU A 63 10.66 5.66 1.95
N TRP A 64 11.61 6.47 1.48
CA TRP A 64 11.34 7.83 1.04
C TRP A 64 10.42 7.87 -0.19
N VAL A 65 10.69 7.05 -1.21
CA VAL A 65 9.88 6.97 -2.43
C VAL A 65 8.44 6.54 -2.12
N VAL A 66 8.28 5.47 -1.32
CA VAL A 66 6.96 4.96 -0.91
C VAL A 66 6.23 5.99 -0.04
N GLY A 67 6.90 6.54 0.96
CA GLY A 67 6.34 7.52 1.87
C GLY A 67 5.90 8.80 1.18
N PHE A 68 6.75 9.35 0.30
CA PHE A 68 6.43 10.54 -0.48
C PHE A 68 5.27 10.32 -1.45
N GLY A 69 5.22 9.15 -2.11
CA GLY A 69 4.09 8.76 -2.96
C GLY A 69 2.78 8.76 -2.20
N ARG A 70 2.74 8.11 -1.03
CA ARG A 70 1.57 8.06 -0.14
C ARG A 70 1.19 9.44 0.40
N TYR A 71 2.16 10.20 0.88
CA TYR A 71 1.94 11.56 1.40
C TYR A 71 1.34 12.49 0.34
N ARG A 72 1.85 12.43 -0.90
CA ARG A 72 1.33 13.22 -2.02
C ARG A 72 -0.09 12.80 -2.40
N ALA A 73 -0.40 11.51 -2.38
CA ALA A 73 -1.75 11.01 -2.63
C ALA A 73 -2.75 11.50 -1.58
N TYR A 74 -2.39 11.42 -0.30
CA TYR A 74 -3.16 11.98 0.81
C TYR A 74 -3.42 13.48 0.61
N TYR A 75 -2.38 14.27 0.34
CA TYR A 75 -2.53 15.72 0.18
C TYR A 75 -3.42 16.11 -1.01
N ARG A 76 -3.31 15.37 -2.13
CA ARG A 76 -4.19 15.59 -3.29
C ARG A 76 -5.66 15.27 -2.97
N ALA A 77 -5.90 14.18 -2.22
CA ALA A 77 -7.24 13.84 -1.77
C ALA A 77 -7.81 14.89 -0.80
N ALA A 78 -7.00 15.35 0.15
CA ALA A 78 -7.39 16.38 1.13
C ALA A 78 -7.72 17.73 0.47
N MET A 79 -7.05 18.08 -0.63
CA MET A 79 -7.32 19.31 -1.40
C MET A 79 -8.43 19.16 -2.45
N GLY A 80 -9.09 17.99 -2.55
CA GLY A 80 -10.14 17.76 -3.55
C GLY A 80 -9.64 17.56 -4.99
N TYR A 81 -8.33 17.41 -5.19
CA TYR A 81 -7.67 17.15 -6.48
C TYR A 81 -7.31 15.65 -6.65
N GLY A 82 -8.14 14.75 -6.12
CA GLY A 82 -7.90 13.31 -6.18
C GLY A 82 -8.37 12.71 -7.52
N PRO A 83 -7.58 11.85 -8.19
CA PRO A 83 -8.13 10.99 -9.24
C PRO A 83 -9.22 10.09 -8.63
N PRO A 84 -10.26 9.68 -9.39
CA PRO A 84 -11.28 8.79 -8.87
C PRO A 84 -10.58 7.55 -8.30
N VAL A 85 -10.79 7.27 -7.02
CA VAL A 85 -10.47 5.97 -6.45
C VAL A 85 -11.07 4.94 -7.40
N GLN A 86 -10.23 4.15 -8.07
CA GLN A 86 -10.69 3.02 -8.85
C GLN A 86 -11.36 2.08 -7.86
N GLN A 87 -12.67 2.26 -7.65
CA GLN A 87 -13.51 1.26 -7.05
C GLN A 87 -13.35 0.05 -7.96
N VAL A 88 -12.60 -0.93 -7.49
CA VAL A 88 -12.62 -2.27 -8.08
C VAL A 88 -14.04 -2.76 -7.83
N THR A 89 -14.93 -2.49 -8.78
CA THR A 89 -16.29 -3.04 -8.79
C THR A 89 -16.11 -4.54 -9.02
N PHE A 90 -16.08 -5.30 -7.93
CA PHE A 90 -16.27 -6.74 -8.02
C PHE A 90 -17.62 -6.97 -8.71
N PRO A 91 -17.69 -7.76 -9.80
CA PRO A 91 -18.97 -8.15 -10.34
C PRO A 91 -19.71 -8.88 -9.23
N GLY A 92 -20.80 -8.29 -8.74
CA GLY A 92 -21.68 -8.94 -7.78
C GLY A 92 -22.20 -10.26 -8.36
N PRO A 93 -22.58 -11.24 -7.51
CA PRO A 93 -23.15 -12.49 -7.98
C PRO A 93 -24.34 -12.22 -8.92
N ALA A 94 -24.37 -12.95 -10.03
CA ALA A 94 -25.41 -12.82 -11.05
C ALA A 94 -26.81 -12.97 -10.42
N PRO A 95 -27.81 -12.20 -10.89
CA PRO A 95 -29.17 -12.29 -10.37
C PRO A 95 -29.68 -13.74 -10.49
N PRO A 96 -30.45 -14.23 -9.49
CA PRO A 96 -30.98 -15.58 -9.53
C PRO A 96 -31.82 -15.79 -10.80
N PRO A 97 -31.80 -17.01 -11.37
CA PRO A 97 -32.56 -17.30 -12.58
C PRO A 97 -34.05 -16.99 -12.37
N PRO A 98 -34.74 -16.46 -13.39
CA PRO A 98 -36.18 -16.23 -13.30
C PRO A 98 -36.91 -17.55 -12.99
N PRO A 99 -38.00 -17.49 -12.21
CA PRO A 99 -38.78 -18.68 -11.90
C PRO A 99 -39.31 -19.32 -13.20
N PRO A 100 -39.39 -20.66 -13.27
CA PRO A 100 -39.93 -21.34 -14.43
C PRO A 100 -41.40 -20.95 -14.65
N PRO A 101 -41.87 -20.95 -15.92
CA PRO A 101 -43.28 -20.72 -16.23
C PRO A 101 -44.18 -21.71 -15.50
N PRO A 102 -45.42 -21.33 -15.13
CA PRO A 102 -46.39 -22.27 -14.58
C PRO A 102 -46.63 -23.40 -15.58
N THR A 103 -46.50 -24.64 -15.11
CA THR A 103 -46.91 -25.82 -15.88
C THR A 103 -48.40 -25.69 -16.15
N GLN A 104 -48.80 -25.48 -17.40
CA GLN A 104 -50.20 -25.61 -17.77
C GLN A 104 -50.56 -27.08 -17.60
N THR A 105 -51.21 -27.43 -16.48
CA THR A 105 -52.04 -28.63 -16.42
C THR A 105 -53.07 -28.48 -17.53
N MET A 106 -52.86 -29.17 -18.64
CA MET A 106 -53.93 -29.51 -19.58
C MET A 106 -54.98 -30.25 -18.76
N VAL A 107 -55.99 -29.50 -18.29
CA VAL A 107 -57.22 -30.08 -17.80
C VAL A 107 -57.96 -30.50 -19.05
N ASP A 108 -57.82 -31.77 -19.39
CA ASP A 108 -58.80 -32.52 -20.15
C ASP A 108 -60.18 -32.27 -19.53
N GLN A 109 -61.14 -31.83 -20.35
CA GLN A 109 -62.56 -32.18 -20.24
C GLN A 109 -63.38 -31.40 -21.27
N PRO A 110 -64.52 -31.93 -21.74
CA PRO A 110 -64.89 -33.29 -22.10
C PRO A 110 -65.27 -33.45 -23.59
#